data_AF-A0A8F1WH72-F1
#
_entry.id   AF-A0A8F1WH72-F1
#
_cell.length_a   1.000
_cell.length_b   1.000
_cell.length_c   1.000
_cell.angle_alpha   90.00
_cell.angle_beta   90.00
_cell.angle_gamma   90.00
#
_symmetry.space_group_name_H-M   'P 1'
#
loop_
_entity.id
_entity.type
_entity.pdbx_description
1 polymer ?
#
loop_
_entity_poly.entity_id
_entity_poly.type
_entity_poly.pdbx_seq_one_letter_code
_entity_poly.pdbx_strand_id
1 'polypeptide(L)'
;MPAVKYLTENGYHVVGTGETDHRVFSGIKGYYSFENLKISYDMINLFSLMSCFLFIGQNSGPFFLSTSCTIPCLLTDTAPHCEGPVEADDIILYKTLCLNGKPLSLVEIYRKHEDLAFWRYQGNDGLTLESNTETEILEAVKETIARINGTLVMSEEDELLCEKFRELPSKEMPLSYTGNRTSLHILRQIKEELLAVPPK
;
A
#
# COMPACT_ATOMS: atom_id res chain seq x y z
N MET A 1 -6.81 14.90 1.50
CA MET A 1 -6.20 14.39 0.25
C MET A 1 -4.76 14.90 0.01
N PRO A 2 -3.83 14.64 0.92
CA PRO A 2 -2.52 15.29 0.90
C PRO A 2 -1.60 14.67 -0.14
N ALA A 3 -1.74 13.36 -0.40
CA ALA A 3 -0.91 12.62 -1.34
C ALA A 3 -1.00 13.16 -2.79
N VAL A 4 -2.21 13.38 -3.31
CA VAL A 4 -2.39 13.92 -4.67
C VAL A 4 -1.82 15.33 -4.77
N LYS A 5 -2.05 16.18 -3.76
CA LYS A 5 -1.46 17.53 -3.73
C LYS A 5 0.07 17.47 -3.75
N TYR A 6 0.66 16.67 -2.87
CA TYR A 6 2.10 16.45 -2.81
C TYR A 6 2.67 16.04 -4.17
N LEU A 7 2.06 15.05 -4.84
CA LEU A 7 2.48 14.63 -6.18
C LEU A 7 2.42 15.79 -7.18
N THR A 8 1.31 16.50 -7.24
CA THR A 8 1.15 17.62 -8.18
C THR A 8 2.09 18.79 -7.92
N GLU A 9 2.40 19.08 -6.65
CA GLU A 9 3.34 20.12 -6.24
C GLU A 9 4.80 19.73 -6.53
N ASN A 10 5.09 18.42 -6.63
CA ASN A 10 6.40 17.88 -6.98
C ASN A 10 6.52 17.52 -8.48
N GLY A 11 5.66 18.11 -9.33
CA GLY A 11 5.78 18.04 -10.79
C GLY A 11 5.16 16.81 -11.44
N TYR A 12 4.46 15.96 -10.69
CA TYR A 12 3.74 14.83 -11.26
C TYR A 12 2.34 15.23 -11.74
N HIS A 13 1.86 14.54 -12.76
CA HIS A 13 0.46 14.58 -13.16
C HIS A 13 -0.25 13.36 -12.59
N VAL A 14 -1.41 13.58 -11.95
CA VAL A 14 -2.19 12.50 -11.34
C VAL A 14 -3.44 12.29 -12.17
N VAL A 15 -3.68 11.07 -12.62
CA VAL A 15 -4.88 10.70 -13.36
C VAL A 15 -5.71 9.77 -12.47
N GLY A 16 -6.96 10.15 -12.22
CA GLY A 16 -7.93 9.19 -11.68
C GLY A 16 -8.39 8.23 -12.76
N THR A 17 -8.42 6.94 -12.45
CA THR A 17 -8.87 5.89 -13.37
C THR A 17 -9.90 4.99 -12.70
N GLY A 18 -10.69 4.27 -13.50
CA GLY A 18 -11.70 3.34 -12.99
C GLY A 18 -12.71 4.04 -12.06
N GLU A 19 -13.06 3.40 -10.95
CA GLU A 19 -14.12 3.86 -10.03
C GLU A 19 -13.70 5.02 -9.11
N THR A 20 -12.67 5.80 -9.47
CA THR A 20 -12.21 6.94 -8.67
C THR A 20 -13.32 7.99 -8.54
N ASP A 21 -13.64 8.43 -7.32
CA ASP A 21 -14.54 9.58 -7.14
C ASP A 21 -13.82 10.90 -7.46
N HIS A 22 -13.88 11.29 -8.74
CA HIS A 22 -13.20 12.48 -9.26
C HIS A 22 -13.66 13.79 -8.61
N ARG A 23 -14.86 13.83 -8.01
CA ARG A 23 -15.40 15.03 -7.35
C ARG A 23 -14.54 15.44 -6.17
N VAL A 24 -13.99 14.46 -5.46
CA VAL A 24 -13.10 14.65 -4.31
C VAL A 24 -11.86 15.42 -4.74
N PHE A 25 -11.33 15.16 -5.94
CA PHE A 25 -10.11 15.77 -6.47
C PHE A 25 -10.35 17.03 -7.31
N SER A 26 -11.61 17.46 -7.43
CA SER A 26 -11.95 18.65 -8.21
C SER A 26 -11.22 19.90 -7.67
N GLY A 27 -10.57 20.63 -8.56
CA GLY A 27 -9.83 21.86 -8.22
C GLY A 27 -8.35 21.68 -7.85
N ILE A 28 -7.83 20.44 -7.76
CA ILE A 28 -6.38 20.24 -7.63
C ILE A 28 -5.72 20.41 -9.00
N LYS A 29 -4.88 21.44 -9.15
CA LYS A 29 -4.10 21.66 -10.38
C LYS A 29 -3.15 20.49 -10.59
N GLY A 30 -3.17 19.89 -11.79
CA GLY A 30 -2.34 18.74 -12.14
C GLY A 30 -3.00 17.39 -11.87
N TYR A 31 -4.22 17.37 -11.32
CA TYR A 31 -5.09 16.21 -11.34
C TYR A 31 -5.99 16.21 -12.59
N TYR A 32 -6.20 15.05 -13.18
CA TYR A 32 -7.03 14.86 -14.37
C TYR A 32 -8.05 13.73 -14.17
N SER A 33 -9.26 13.97 -14.66
CA SER A 33 -10.28 12.94 -14.95
C SER A 33 -10.45 12.87 -16.46
N PHE A 34 -10.59 11.65 -16.98
CA PHE A 34 -10.82 11.40 -18.39
C PHE A 34 -12.25 10.99 -18.72
N GLU A 35 -13.18 11.09 -17.76
CA GLU A 35 -14.60 10.73 -17.95
C GLU A 35 -15.29 11.45 -19.12
N ASN A 36 -14.81 12.64 -19.47
CA ASN A 36 -15.43 13.49 -20.51
C ASN A 36 -14.74 13.40 -21.88
N LEU A 37 -13.76 12.51 -22.05
CA LEU A 37 -13.08 12.35 -23.33
C LEU A 37 -13.93 11.51 -24.31
N LYS A 38 -13.94 11.89 -25.59
CA LYS A 38 -14.60 11.14 -26.67
C LYS A 38 -13.76 9.96 -27.17
N ILE A 39 -13.16 9.21 -26.24
CA ILE A 39 -12.37 8.01 -26.49
C ILE A 39 -12.95 6.91 -25.60
N SER A 40 -12.80 5.64 -25.99
CA SER A 40 -13.22 4.52 -25.14
C SER A 40 -12.59 4.64 -23.75
N TYR A 41 -13.46 4.63 -22.72
CA TYR A 41 -13.06 4.72 -21.33
C TYR A 41 -12.15 3.56 -20.92
N ASP A 42 -12.47 2.34 -21.38
CA ASP A 42 -11.65 1.15 -21.13
C ASP A 42 -10.26 1.29 -21.75
N MET A 43 -10.17 1.78 -22.98
CA MET A 43 -8.88 2.02 -23.64
C MET A 43 -8.04 3.05 -22.90
N ILE A 44 -8.66 4.12 -22.39
CA ILE A 44 -7.96 5.14 -21.60
C ILE A 44 -7.47 4.56 -20.27
N ASN A 45 -8.29 3.78 -19.58
CA ASN A 45 -7.91 3.15 -18.32
C ASN A 45 -6.73 2.18 -18.55
N LEU A 46 -6.83 1.30 -19.55
CA LEU A 46 -5.73 0.38 -19.91
C LEU A 46 -4.45 1.16 -20.23
N PHE A 47 -4.54 2.17 -21.09
CA PHE A 47 -3.39 3.00 -21.44
C PHE A 47 -2.76 3.65 -20.21
N SER A 48 -3.58 4.24 -19.33
CA SER A 48 -3.12 4.94 -18.13
C SER A 48 -2.42 3.98 -17.15
N LEU A 49 -3.01 2.80 -16.91
CA LEU A 49 -2.43 1.78 -16.04
C LEU A 49 -1.11 1.23 -16.59
N MET A 50 -1.02 1.01 -17.90
CA MET A 50 0.17 0.43 -18.54
C MET A 50 1.26 1.44 -18.90
N SER A 51 1.00 2.74 -18.77
CA SER A 51 1.93 3.81 -19.18
C SER A 51 2.25 4.81 -18.07
N CYS A 52 1.78 4.57 -16.84
CA CYS A 52 2.05 5.46 -15.72
C CYS A 52 3.48 5.28 -15.18
N PHE A 53 3.96 6.30 -14.48
CA PHE A 53 5.25 6.27 -13.79
C PHE A 53 5.20 5.48 -12.48
N LEU A 54 4.06 5.55 -11.79
CA LEU A 54 3.78 4.93 -10.50
C LEU A 54 2.28 4.65 -10.44
N PHE A 55 1.91 3.42 -10.10
CA PHE A 55 0.54 3.06 -9.78
C PHE A 55 0.28 3.21 -8.27
N ILE A 56 -0.80 3.89 -7.91
CA ILE A 56 -1.28 3.98 -6.52
C ILE A 56 -2.72 3.53 -6.50
N GLY A 57 -3.03 2.48 -5.74
CA GLY A 57 -4.38 1.92 -5.71
C GLY A 57 -4.53 0.77 -4.73
N GLN A 58 -5.59 -0.01 -4.89
CA GLN A 58 -5.86 -1.18 -4.06
C GLN A 58 -5.39 -2.47 -4.75
N ASN A 59 -5.24 -3.55 -3.97
CA ASN A 59 -4.97 -4.89 -4.49
C ASN A 59 -6.21 -5.44 -5.24
N SER A 60 -6.32 -5.07 -6.52
CA SER A 60 -7.43 -5.42 -7.41
C SER A 60 -6.94 -5.61 -8.85
N GLY A 61 -7.82 -5.97 -9.78
CA GLY A 61 -7.47 -6.20 -11.20
C GLY A 61 -6.51 -5.15 -11.83
N PRO A 62 -6.74 -3.84 -11.67
CA PRO A 62 -5.86 -2.79 -12.18
C PRO A 62 -4.39 -2.87 -11.72
N PHE A 63 -4.15 -3.33 -10.49
CA PHE A 63 -2.79 -3.52 -9.99
C PHE A 63 -2.02 -4.55 -10.82
N PHE A 64 -2.65 -5.68 -11.17
CA PHE A 64 -2.03 -6.74 -11.98
C PHE A 64 -1.59 -6.25 -13.36
N LEU A 65 -2.31 -5.30 -13.95
CA LEU A 65 -1.91 -4.68 -15.22
C LEU A 65 -0.64 -3.84 -15.06
N SER A 66 -0.61 -2.98 -14.05
CA SER A 66 0.53 -2.08 -13.80
C SER A 66 1.80 -2.87 -13.46
N THR A 67 1.70 -3.84 -12.55
CA THR A 67 2.84 -4.69 -12.17
C THR A 67 3.33 -5.58 -13.32
N SER A 68 2.45 -6.06 -14.21
CA SER A 68 2.87 -6.81 -15.41
C SER A 68 3.72 -5.99 -16.40
N CYS A 69 3.63 -4.65 -16.30
CA CYS A 69 4.45 -3.72 -17.06
C CYS A 69 5.70 -3.26 -16.28
N THR A 70 6.06 -3.91 -15.18
CA THR A 70 7.17 -3.54 -14.27
C THR A 70 7.06 -2.12 -13.72
N ILE A 71 5.83 -1.60 -13.62
CA ILE A 71 5.57 -0.26 -13.06
C ILE A 71 5.58 -0.36 -11.53
N PRO A 72 6.35 0.49 -10.83
CA PRO A 72 6.31 0.56 -9.37
C PRO A 72 4.89 0.76 -8.85
N CYS A 73 4.54 0.06 -7.79
CA CYS A 73 3.22 0.09 -7.18
C CYS A 73 3.29 0.50 -5.70
N LEU A 74 2.35 1.36 -5.30
CA LEU A 74 1.98 1.57 -3.90
C LEU A 74 0.57 1.06 -3.71
N LEU A 75 0.43 -0.03 -2.96
CA LEU A 75 -0.87 -0.55 -2.59
C LEU A 75 -1.36 0.09 -1.30
N THR A 76 -2.58 0.58 -1.31
CA THR A 76 -3.26 1.19 -0.17
C THR A 76 -4.52 0.40 0.15
N ASP A 77 -4.96 0.44 1.40
CA ASP A 77 -6.19 -0.22 1.84
C ASP A 77 -6.21 -1.72 1.50
N THR A 78 -5.04 -2.36 1.58
CA THR A 78 -4.91 -3.75 1.16
C THR A 78 -5.41 -4.71 2.23
N ALA A 79 -6.15 -5.72 1.78
CA ALA A 79 -6.37 -6.94 2.53
C ALA A 79 -6.69 -8.07 1.53
N PRO A 80 -6.38 -9.35 1.83
CA PRO A 80 -5.79 -9.86 3.09
C PRO A 80 -4.36 -9.43 3.39
N HIS A 81 -3.93 -9.64 4.64
CA HIS A 81 -2.58 -9.33 5.11
C HIS A 81 -1.53 -10.38 4.66
N CYS A 82 -1.96 -11.52 4.14
CA CYS A 82 -1.06 -12.51 3.56
C CYS A 82 -0.59 -12.16 2.13
N GLU A 83 -1.20 -11.16 1.50
CA GLU A 83 -0.89 -10.75 0.13
C GLU A 83 0.05 -9.55 0.09
N GLY A 84 0.72 -9.36 -1.04
CA GLY A 84 1.64 -8.27 -1.29
C GLY A 84 1.78 -7.99 -2.78
N PRO A 85 2.39 -6.85 -3.14
CA PRO A 85 2.80 -6.60 -4.51
C PRO A 85 3.80 -7.67 -4.99
N VAL A 86 4.00 -7.74 -6.30
CA VAL A 86 4.91 -8.72 -6.90
C VAL A 86 6.37 -8.32 -6.69
N GLU A 87 6.68 -7.02 -6.83
CA GLU A 87 8.05 -6.54 -6.78
C GLU A 87 8.47 -6.26 -5.34
N ALA A 88 9.65 -6.76 -4.94
CA ALA A 88 10.19 -6.61 -3.58
C ALA A 88 10.26 -5.16 -3.09
N ASP A 89 10.37 -4.23 -4.05
CA ASP A 89 10.57 -2.83 -3.76
C ASP A 89 9.28 -2.01 -3.61
N ASP A 90 8.13 -2.60 -3.92
CA ASP A 90 6.82 -1.99 -3.78
C ASP A 90 6.38 -1.94 -2.31
N ILE A 91 5.68 -0.86 -1.97
CA ILE A 91 5.16 -0.61 -0.62
C ILE A 91 3.70 -1.03 -0.55
N ILE A 92 3.32 -1.67 0.56
CA ILE A 92 1.94 -2.06 0.86
C ILE A 92 1.45 -1.48 2.18
N LEU A 93 0.33 -0.76 2.14
CA LEU A 93 -0.43 -0.38 3.32
C LEU A 93 -1.61 -1.34 3.45
N TYR A 94 -1.61 -2.11 4.53
CA TYR A 94 -2.72 -2.95 4.90
C TYR A 94 -3.80 -2.14 5.61
N LYS A 95 -5.05 -2.55 5.46
CA LYS A 95 -6.15 -2.05 6.30
C LYS A 95 -5.91 -2.42 7.76
N THR A 96 -6.20 -1.49 8.67
CA THR A 96 -6.11 -1.79 10.10
C THR A 96 -7.19 -2.79 10.48
N LEU A 97 -6.79 -3.94 10.98
CA LEU A 97 -7.69 -4.97 11.47
C LEU A 97 -8.00 -4.70 12.93
N CYS A 98 -9.29 -4.57 13.26
CA CYS A 98 -9.77 -4.32 14.60
C CYS A 98 -10.53 -5.54 15.12
N LEU A 99 -10.13 -6.06 16.28
CA LEU A 99 -10.82 -7.16 16.96
C LEU A 99 -11.49 -6.63 18.22
N ASN A 100 -12.83 -6.74 18.29
CA ASN A 100 -13.65 -6.21 19.37
C ASN A 100 -13.41 -4.71 19.62
N GLY A 101 -13.28 -3.94 18.54
CA GLY A 101 -13.04 -2.49 18.58
C GLY A 101 -11.60 -2.09 18.97
N LYS A 102 -10.67 -3.04 19.09
CA LYS A 102 -9.25 -2.75 19.33
C LYS A 102 -8.44 -3.00 18.06
N PRO A 103 -7.65 -2.03 17.58
CA PRO A 103 -6.74 -2.25 16.45
C PRO A 103 -5.66 -3.26 16.85
N LEU A 104 -5.33 -4.16 15.92
CA LEU A 104 -4.21 -5.09 16.04
C LEU A 104 -3.01 -4.55 15.25
N SER A 105 -1.82 -4.65 15.83
CA SER A 105 -0.59 -4.37 15.09
C SER A 105 -0.29 -5.49 14.08
N LEU A 106 0.53 -5.20 13.06
CA LEU A 106 1.01 -6.24 12.13
C LEU A 106 1.78 -7.35 12.87
N VAL A 107 2.50 -7.02 13.95
CA VAL A 107 3.19 -8.00 14.78
C VAL A 107 2.18 -8.95 15.44
N GLU A 108 1.10 -8.40 16.00
CA GLU A 108 0.05 -9.21 16.62
C GLU A 108 -0.68 -10.10 15.62
N ILE A 109 -0.99 -9.57 14.43
CA ILE A 109 -1.60 -10.35 13.35
C ILE A 109 -0.69 -11.53 13.00
N TYR A 110 0.57 -11.31 12.66
CA TYR A 110 1.44 -12.41 12.19
C TYR A 110 1.91 -13.36 13.29
N ARG A 111 1.91 -12.96 14.57
CA ARG A 111 2.44 -13.79 15.68
C ARG A 111 1.40 -14.40 16.58
N LYS A 112 0.23 -13.78 16.73
CA LYS A 112 -0.83 -14.23 17.66
C LYS A 112 -2.11 -14.63 16.93
N HIS A 113 -2.36 -14.06 15.76
CA HIS A 113 -3.63 -14.19 15.02
C HIS A 113 -3.39 -14.48 13.53
N GLU A 114 -2.46 -15.40 13.25
CA GLU A 114 -1.98 -15.68 11.89
C GLU A 114 -3.12 -16.05 10.93
N ASP A 115 -4.16 -16.72 11.44
CA ASP A 115 -5.37 -17.08 10.71
C ASP A 115 -6.13 -15.85 10.16
N LEU A 116 -6.07 -14.73 10.87
CA LEU A 116 -6.69 -13.48 10.44
C LEU A 116 -5.96 -12.84 9.25
N ALA A 117 -4.69 -13.20 9.00
CA ALA A 117 -3.96 -12.70 7.85
C ALA A 117 -4.52 -13.25 6.52
N PHE A 118 -5.15 -14.43 6.51
CA PHE A 118 -5.61 -15.16 5.31
C PHE A 118 -7.07 -14.92 4.92
N TRP A 119 -7.68 -13.83 5.35
CA TRP A 119 -9.09 -13.54 5.06
C TRP A 119 -10.11 -14.55 5.60
N ARG A 120 -9.80 -15.25 6.70
CA ARG A 120 -10.78 -16.08 7.42
C ARG A 120 -11.71 -15.23 8.30
N TYR A 121 -12.30 -14.17 7.74
CA TYR A 121 -13.25 -13.27 8.41
C TYR A 121 -14.64 -13.90 8.64
N GLN A 122 -14.96 -14.98 7.93
CA GLN A 122 -16.29 -15.57 7.98
C GLN A 122 -16.56 -16.20 9.36
N GLY A 123 -17.41 -15.52 10.15
CA GLY A 123 -17.92 -16.02 11.43
C GLY A 123 -17.27 -15.44 12.70
N ASN A 124 -16.36 -14.46 12.57
CA ASN A 124 -15.81 -13.78 13.75
C ASN A 124 -16.63 -12.53 14.10
N ASP A 125 -17.55 -12.68 15.05
CA ASP A 125 -18.22 -11.55 15.69
C ASP A 125 -17.17 -10.59 16.28
N GLY A 126 -17.22 -9.32 15.88
CA GLY A 126 -16.33 -8.26 16.40
C GLY A 126 -15.10 -7.92 15.55
N LEU A 127 -14.90 -8.56 14.40
CA LEU A 127 -13.82 -8.23 13.47
C LEU A 127 -14.24 -7.12 12.48
N THR A 128 -13.51 -6.02 12.44
CA THR A 128 -13.72 -4.93 11.48
C THR A 128 -12.42 -4.53 10.78
N LEU A 129 -12.56 -3.87 9.63
CA LEU A 129 -11.45 -3.32 8.87
C LEU A 129 -11.61 -1.82 8.74
N GLU A 130 -10.56 -1.09 9.06
CA GLU A 130 -10.49 0.36 8.93
C GLU A 130 -9.55 0.72 7.77
N SER A 131 -9.93 1.75 7.02
CA SER A 131 -9.10 2.24 5.93
C SER A 131 -7.87 2.98 6.44
N ASN A 132 -6.83 3.03 5.62
CA ASN A 132 -5.63 3.81 5.92
C ASN A 132 -5.96 5.30 6.03
N THR A 133 -5.27 5.98 6.94
CA THR A 133 -5.44 7.42 7.14
C THR A 133 -4.79 8.21 6.00
N GLU A 134 -5.23 9.45 5.80
CA GLU A 134 -4.61 10.34 4.82
C GLU A 134 -3.10 10.55 5.06
N THR A 135 -2.68 10.51 6.33
CA THR A 135 -1.27 10.65 6.73
C THR A 135 -0.46 9.41 6.35
N GLU A 136 -0.98 8.21 6.62
CA GLU A 136 -0.31 6.95 6.26
C GLU A 136 -0.09 6.88 4.74
N ILE A 137 -1.12 7.22 3.97
CA ILE A 137 -1.04 7.25 2.50
C ILE A 137 -0.03 8.31 2.04
N LEU A 138 -0.05 9.52 2.61
CA LEU A 138 0.90 10.57 2.25
C LEU A 138 2.36 10.16 2.51
N GLU A 139 2.65 9.62 3.69
CA GLU A 139 4.00 9.22 4.05
C GLU A 139 4.50 8.06 3.19
N ALA A 140 3.64 7.08 2.89
CA ALA A 140 3.97 6.02 1.96
C ALA A 140 4.23 6.56 0.54
N VAL A 141 3.44 7.52 0.05
CA VAL A 141 3.67 8.16 -1.26
C VAL A 141 5.02 8.88 -1.30
N LYS A 142 5.36 9.66 -0.27
CA LYS A 142 6.66 10.33 -0.18
C LYS A 142 7.81 9.34 -0.23
N GLU A 143 7.68 8.25 0.52
CA GLU A 143 8.68 7.20 0.57
C GLU A 143 8.84 6.49 -0.78
N THR A 144 7.74 6.10 -1.44
CA THR A 144 7.75 5.49 -2.76
C THR A 144 8.42 6.40 -3.78
N ILE A 145 8.07 7.70 -3.80
CA ILE A 145 8.68 8.67 -4.72
C ILE A 145 10.18 8.87 -4.43
N ALA A 146 10.57 9.00 -3.16
CA ALA A 146 11.98 9.12 -2.78
C ALA A 146 12.77 7.87 -3.22
N ARG A 147 12.17 6.69 -3.10
CA ARG A 147 12.77 5.43 -3.52
C ARG A 147 12.94 5.35 -5.03
N ILE A 148 11.88 5.61 -5.80
CA ILE A 148 11.93 5.59 -7.28
C ILE A 148 12.98 6.58 -7.79
N ASN A 149 13.11 7.74 -7.15
CA ASN A 149 14.10 8.75 -7.52
C ASN A 149 15.52 8.49 -6.98
N GLY A 150 15.74 7.41 -6.23
CA GLY A 150 17.03 7.08 -5.63
C GLY A 150 17.48 8.07 -4.54
N THR A 151 16.55 8.81 -3.93
CA THR A 151 16.81 9.79 -2.87
C THR A 151 16.37 9.33 -1.48
N LEU A 152 15.80 8.12 -1.37
CA LEU A 152 15.47 7.53 -0.08
C LEU A 152 16.74 7.25 0.72
N VAL A 153 16.87 7.90 1.89
CA VAL A 153 17.93 7.64 2.86
C VAL A 153 17.33 6.85 4.01
N MET A 154 17.83 5.63 4.23
CA MET A 154 17.46 4.79 5.36
C MET A 154 18.52 4.90 6.46
N SER A 155 18.08 4.94 7.71
CA SER A 155 18.97 4.75 8.86
C SER A 155 19.22 3.26 9.11
N GLU A 156 20.27 2.92 9.85
CA GLU A 156 20.52 1.53 10.31
C GLU A 156 19.31 0.95 11.05
N GLU A 157 18.59 1.80 11.79
CA GLU A 157 17.35 1.41 12.47
C GLU A 157 16.22 1.09 11.48
N ASP A 158 16.06 1.89 10.43
CA ASP A 158 15.05 1.61 9.39
C ASP A 158 15.34 0.31 8.65
N GLU A 159 16.61 0.04 8.35
CA GLU A 159 17.06 -1.22 7.75
C GLU A 159 16.71 -2.42 8.65
N LEU A 160 17.04 -2.33 9.94
CA LEU A 160 16.72 -3.35 10.93
C LEU A 160 15.20 -3.58 11.04
N LEU A 161 14.38 -2.52 11.05
CA LEU A 161 12.93 -2.65 11.08
C LEU A 161 12.37 -3.35 9.84
N CYS A 162 12.93 -3.05 8.67
CA CYS A 162 12.55 -3.71 7.42
C CYS A 162 12.91 -5.20 7.46
N GLU A 163 14.09 -5.56 7.95
CA GLU A 163 14.50 -6.96 8.12
C GLU A 163 13.58 -7.68 9.10
N LYS A 164 13.33 -7.10 10.28
CA LYS A 164 12.44 -7.67 11.29
C LYS A 164 11.03 -7.87 10.79
N PHE A 165 10.51 -6.93 10.00
CA PHE A 165 9.20 -7.08 9.39
C PHE A 165 9.13 -8.28 8.44
N ARG A 166 10.14 -8.46 7.57
CA ARG A 166 10.20 -9.58 6.61
C ARG A 166 10.28 -10.95 7.30
N GLU A 167 10.72 -11.02 8.55
CA GLU A 167 10.72 -12.24 9.37
C GLU A 167 9.35 -12.60 9.97
N LEU A 168 8.39 -11.65 10.01
CA LEU A 168 7.09 -11.87 10.65
C LEU A 168 6.21 -12.86 9.89
N PRO A 169 5.95 -12.70 8.57
CA PRO A 169 5.06 -13.58 7.84
C PRO A 169 5.55 -15.03 7.89
N SER A 170 4.62 -15.99 7.86
CA SER A 170 5.01 -17.39 7.70
C SER A 170 5.31 -17.70 6.23
N LYS A 171 6.01 -18.80 5.99
CA LYS A 171 6.31 -19.29 4.64
C LYS A 171 5.06 -19.72 3.86
N GLU A 172 3.90 -19.81 4.52
CA GLU A 172 2.63 -20.09 3.82
C GLU A 172 2.05 -18.82 3.17
N MET A 173 2.51 -17.64 3.57
CA MET A 173 2.00 -16.37 3.06
C MET A 173 2.77 -15.91 1.82
N PRO A 174 2.10 -15.56 0.71
CA PRO A 174 2.75 -15.06 -0.51
C PRO A 174 3.77 -13.93 -0.28
N LEU A 175 3.47 -12.94 0.56
CA LEU A 175 4.38 -11.82 0.85
C LEU A 175 5.75 -12.25 1.42
N SER A 176 5.84 -13.44 2.02
CA SER A 176 7.11 -13.95 2.57
C SER A 176 8.16 -14.22 1.50
N TYR A 177 7.73 -14.45 0.25
CA TYR A 177 8.63 -14.77 -0.87
C TYR A 177 9.02 -13.55 -1.69
N THR A 178 8.17 -12.52 -1.72
CA THR A 178 8.40 -11.35 -2.56
C THR A 178 9.36 -10.35 -1.89
N GLY A 179 9.53 -10.41 -0.56
CA GLY A 179 10.44 -9.52 0.17
C GLY A 179 9.88 -8.11 0.39
N ASN A 180 8.61 -7.90 0.08
CA ASN A 180 7.88 -6.66 0.28
C ASN A 180 7.79 -6.27 1.74
N ARG A 181 7.44 -5.01 1.96
CA ARG A 181 7.19 -4.46 3.29
C ARG A 181 6.12 -3.39 3.28
N THR A 182 5.62 -3.08 4.46
CA THR A 182 4.87 -1.85 4.67
C THR A 182 5.77 -0.62 4.72
N SER A 183 5.20 0.58 4.79
CA SER A 183 5.94 1.84 4.80
C SER A 183 6.78 2.00 6.07
N LEU A 184 7.88 2.73 5.99
CA LEU A 184 8.72 3.08 7.14
C LEU A 184 7.91 3.81 8.22
N HIS A 185 6.92 4.62 7.81
CA HIS A 185 6.03 5.28 8.74
C HIS A 185 5.32 4.27 9.66
N ILE A 186 4.74 3.20 9.11
CA ILE A 186 4.09 2.15 9.89
C ILE A 186 5.12 1.36 10.70
N LEU A 187 6.24 0.97 10.09
CA LEU A 187 7.29 0.22 10.79
C LEU A 187 7.81 0.95 12.04
N ARG A 188 7.98 2.27 11.96
CA ARG A 188 8.40 3.10 13.09
C ARG A 188 7.35 3.18 14.20
N GLN A 189 6.05 3.14 13.86
CA GLN A 189 4.98 3.12 14.87
C GLN A 189 4.97 1.82 15.67
N ILE A 190 5.23 0.68 15.03
CA ILE A 190 5.26 -0.65 15.66
C ILE A 190 6.66 -1.10 16.09
N LYS A 191 7.63 -0.17 16.13
CA LYS A 191 9.05 -0.43 16.37
C LYS A 191 9.29 -1.26 17.64
N GLU A 192 8.70 -0.86 18.76
CA GLU A 192 8.93 -1.52 20.05
C GLU A 192 8.47 -2.98 20.00
N GLU A 193 7.32 -3.25 19.37
CA GLU A 193 6.81 -4.60 19.17
C GLU A 193 7.72 -5.41 18.23
N LEU A 194 8.13 -4.84 17.10
CA LEU A 194 9.01 -5.47 16.11
C LEU A 194 10.35 -5.91 16.73
N LEU A 195 10.97 -5.02 17.51
CA LEU A 195 12.28 -5.29 18.13
C LEU A 195 12.18 -6.28 19.31
N ALA A 196 11.00 -6.42 19.92
CA ALA A 196 10.76 -7.39 20.99
C ALA A 196 10.53 -8.82 20.45
N VAL A 197 10.32 -9.00 19.15
CA VAL A 197 10.05 -10.32 18.56
C VAL A 197 11.34 -11.18 18.58
N PRO A 198 11.32 -12.36 19.22
CA PRO A 198 12.45 -13.28 19.17
C PRO A 198 12.63 -13.84 17.74
N PRO A 199 13.88 -14.18 17.35
CA PRO A 199 14.12 -14.90 16.09
C PRO A 199 13.28 -16.18 16.02
N LYS A 200 12.74 -16.51 14.84
CA LYS A 200 12.05 -17.79 14.60
C LYS A 200 13.04 -18.96 14.61
#